data_AF-A0A1I5QVI7-F1
#
_entry.id   AF-A0A1I5QVI7-F1
#
_cell.length_a   1.000
_cell.length_b   1.000
_cell.length_c   1.000
_cell.angle_alpha   90.00
_cell.angle_beta   90.00
_cell.angle_gamma   90.00
#
_symmetry.space_group_name_H-M   'P 1'
#
loop_
_entity.id
_entity.type
_entity.pdbx_description
1 polymer ?
#
loop_
_entity_poly.entity_id
_entity_poly.type
_entity_poly.pdbx_seq_one_letter_code
_entity_poly.pdbx_strand_id
1 'polypeptide(L)' 'TLSTIEIKVNPDLAKSDIRIAAEKKKAEPRTLSPIAAEYLKAVAEMVPDKLKKRLEAIAALSNKGEQ' A
#
# COMPACT_ATOMS: atom_id res chain seq x y z
N THR A 1 16.54 25.63 -41.42
CA THR A 1 17.80 24.91 -41.10
C THR A 1 17.43 23.60 -40.43
N LEU A 2 17.87 22.46 -40.99
CA LEU A 2 17.58 21.14 -40.43
C LEU A 2 18.67 20.80 -39.42
N SER A 3 18.32 20.72 -38.14
CA SER A 3 19.24 20.31 -37.08
C SER A 3 19.09 18.81 -36.87
N THR A 4 20.15 18.05 -37.13
CA THR A 4 20.20 16.60 -36.89
C THR A 4 20.59 16.36 -35.44
N ILE A 5 19.76 15.63 -34.69
CA ILE A 5 20.07 15.22 -33.32
C ILE A 5 20.67 13.81 -33.38
N GLU A 6 21.90 13.68 -32.92
CA GLU A 6 22.54 12.37 -32.71
C GLU A 6 22.20 11.86 -31.30
N ILE A 7 21.48 10.74 -31.23
CA ILE A 7 21.11 10.10 -29.97
C ILE A 7 22.03 8.90 -29.75
N LYS A 8 22.86 8.94 -28.70
CA LYS A 8 23.67 7.80 -28.25
C LYS A 8 22.94 7.08 -27.12
N VAL A 9 22.47 5.87 -27.39
CA VAL A 9 21.78 5.03 -26.40
C VAL A 9 22.80 4.15 -25.69
N ASN A 10 22.81 4.18 -24.34
CA ASN A 10 23.59 3.25 -23.54
C ASN A 10 22.78 1.95 -23.31
N PRO A 11 23.20 0.79 -23.84
CA PRO A 11 22.46 -0.47 -23.73
C PRO A 11 22.36 -1.00 -22.30
N ASP A 12 23.23 -0.58 -21.38
CA ASP A 12 23.16 -1.03 -19.98
C ASP A 12 22.01 -0.38 -19.21
N LEU A 13 21.52 0.79 -19.64
CA LEU A 13 20.36 1.45 -19.03
C LEU A 13 19.04 0.69 -19.29
N ALA A 14 18.95 -0.07 -20.39
CA ALA A 14 17.78 -0.90 -20.67
C ALA A 14 17.64 -2.08 -19.68
N LYS A 15 18.75 -2.49 -19.06
CA LYS A 15 18.78 -3.60 -18.10
C LYS A 15 18.35 -3.17 -16.69
N SER A 16 18.47 -1.89 -16.35
CA SER A 16 18.06 -1.36 -15.04
C SER A 16 16.54 -1.32 -14.85
N ASP A 17 15.76 -1.06 -15.90
CA ASP A 17 14.29 -0.98 -15.78
C ASP A 17 13.67 -2.33 -15.39
N ILE A 18 14.26 -3.43 -15.85
CA ILE A 18 13.83 -4.80 -15.50
C ILE A 18 14.07 -5.07 -14.00
N ARG A 19 15.16 -4.53 -13.44
CA ARG A 19 15.50 -4.68 -12.02
C ARG A 19 14.58 -3.83 -11.13
N ILE A 20 14.28 -2.60 -11.55
CA ILE A 20 13.37 -1.70 -10.80
C ILE A 20 11.93 -2.26 -10.80
N ALA A 21 11.49 -2.90 -11.89
CA ALA A 21 10.19 -3.57 -11.95
C ALA A 21 10.11 -4.82 -11.05
N ALA A 22 11.22 -5.56 -10.90
CA ALA A 22 11.32 -6.71 -10.00
C ALA A 22 11.40 -6.29 -8.51
N GLU A 23 11.85 -5.08 -8.22
CA GLU A 23 11.94 -4.51 -6.87
C GLU A 23 10.65 -3.79 -6.43
N LYS A 24 9.48 -4.21 -6.96
CA LYS A 24 8.22 -3.98 -6.26
C LYS A 24 8.25 -4.83 -4.98
N LYS A 25 8.92 -4.33 -3.94
CA LYS A 25 8.89 -4.88 -2.59
C LYS A 25 7.44 -5.23 -2.27
N LYS A 26 7.20 -6.49 -1.93
CA LYS A 26 5.93 -6.99 -1.40
C LYS A 26 5.52 -6.00 -0.30
N ALA A 27 4.45 -5.24 -0.52
CA ALA A 27 4.02 -4.23 0.43
C ALA A 27 3.83 -4.92 1.79
N GLU A 28 4.49 -4.39 2.82
CA GLU A 28 4.37 -4.96 4.17
C GLU A 28 2.89 -4.94 4.58
N PRO A 29 2.41 -6.00 5.24
CA PRO A 29 1.04 -6.05 5.72
C PRO A 29 0.82 -4.85 6.66
N ARG A 30 -0.07 -3.94 6.26
CA ARG A 30 -0.39 -2.76 7.06
C ARG A 30 -1.12 -3.21 8.32
N THR A 31 -0.56 -2.87 9.47
CA THR A 31 -1.16 -3.12 10.78
C THR A 31 -1.95 -1.87 11.19
N LEU A 32 -3.05 -2.09 11.90
CA LEU A 32 -3.86 -0.99 12.43
C LEU A 32 -3.35 -0.64 13.84
N SER A 33 -3.19 0.65 14.17
CA SER A 33 -2.80 1.04 15.52
C SER A 33 -3.90 0.73 16.53
N PRO A 34 -3.56 0.41 17.80
CA PRO A 34 -4.55 0.10 18.83
C PRO A 34 -5.56 1.24 19.05
N ILE A 35 -5.09 2.49 19.02
CA ILE A 35 -5.93 3.69 19.19
C ILE A 35 -6.94 3.80 18.05
N ALA A 36 -6.52 3.54 16.80
CA ALA A 36 -7.42 3.57 15.66
C ALA A 36 -8.47 2.44 15.74
N ALA A 37 -8.09 1.27 16.24
CA ALA A 37 -9.00 0.15 16.43
C ALA A 37 -10.09 0.45 17.46
N GLU A 38 -9.72 1.09 18.58
CA GLU A 38 -10.67 1.50 19.62
C GLU A 38 -11.65 2.56 19.09
N TYR A 39 -11.15 3.54 18.35
CA TYR A 39 -12.01 4.55 17.70
C TYR A 39 -12.99 3.91 16.71
N LEU A 40 -12.54 2.96 15.88
CA LEU A 40 -13.42 2.26 14.95
C LEU A 40 -14.50 1.45 15.66
N LYS A 41 -14.21 0.85 16.82
CA LYS A 41 -15.22 0.17 17.65
C LYS A 41 -16.25 1.15 18.21
N ALA A 42 -15.81 2.31 18.70
CA ALA A 42 -16.73 3.34 19.19
C ALA A 42 -17.67 3.85 18.09
N VAL A 43 -17.13 4.07 16.87
CA VAL A 43 -17.94 4.47 15.71
C VAL A 43 -18.86 3.34 15.24
N ALA A 44 -18.46 2.08 15.37
CA ALA A 44 -19.25 0.93 14.97
C ALA A 44 -20.59 0.82 15.73
N GLU A 45 -20.67 1.33 16.97
CA GLU A 45 -21.90 1.39 17.75
C GLU A 45 -22.92 2.42 17.25
N MET A 46 -22.48 3.40 16.45
CA MET A 46 -23.32 4.51 15.99
C MET A 46 -23.82 4.35 14.54
N VAL A 47 -23.43 3.26 13.87
CA VAL A 47 -23.74 3.03 12.45
C VAL A 47 -24.67 1.82 12.25
N PRO A 48 -25.37 1.74 11.10
CA PRO A 48 -26.19 0.58 10.78
C PRO A 48 -25.40 -0.74 10.77
N ASP A 49 -26.06 -1.85 11.10
CA ASP A 49 -25.46 -3.19 11.25
C ASP A 49 -24.55 -3.63 10.09
N LYS A 50 -24.91 -3.20 8.86
CA LYS A 50 -24.13 -3.49 7.64
C LYS A 50 -22.72 -2.88 7.69
N LEU A 51 -22.57 -1.71 8.31
CA LEU A 51 -21.31 -1.01 8.49
C LEU A 51 -20.63 -1.41 9.80
N LYS A 52 -21.39 -1.67 10.87
CA LYS A 52 -20.88 -2.14 12.16
C LYS A 52 -19.94 -3.34 11.99
N LYS A 53 -20.41 -4.39 11.31
CA LYS A 53 -19.61 -5.60 11.03
C LYS A 53 -18.33 -5.32 10.24
N ARG A 54 -18.34 -4.33 9.35
CA ARG A 54 -17.16 -3.96 8.54
C ARG A 54 -16.13 -3.22 9.39
N LEU A 55 -16.58 -2.29 10.23
CA LEU A 55 -15.71 -1.52 11.11
C LEU A 55 -15.09 -2.41 12.20
N GLU A 56 -15.85 -3.34 12.77
CA GLU A 56 -15.35 -4.34 13.71
C GLU A 56 -14.30 -5.26 13.07
N ALA A 57 -14.55 -5.73 11.84
CA ALA A 57 -13.59 -6.56 11.10
C ALA A 57 -12.27 -5.81 10.82
N ILE A 58 -12.33 -4.51 10.55
CA ILE A 58 -11.14 -3.67 10.37
C ILE A 58 -10.43 -3.46 11.71
N ALA A 59 -11.16 -3.18 12.79
CA ALA A 59 -10.58 -3.03 14.13
C ALA A 59 -9.83 -4.30 14.59
N ALA A 60 -10.33 -5.49 14.22
CA ALA A 60 -9.69 -6.77 14.52
C ALA A 60 -8.33 -6.98 13.81
N LEU A 61 -8.01 -6.19 12.78
CA LEU A 61 -6.71 -6.25 12.10
C LEU A 61 -5.56 -5.62 12.92
N SER A 62 -5.86 -4.93 14.02
CA SER A 62 -4.86 -4.31 14.89
C SER A 62 -3.92 -5.33 15.55
N ASN A 63 -4.43 -6.52 15.87
CA ASN A 63 -3.66 -7.56 16.59
C ASN A 63 -2.89 -8.51 15.65
N LYS A 64 -2.99 -8.31 14.33
CA LYS A 64 -2.42 -9.25 13.34
C LYS A 64 -0.97 -8.91 12.96
N GLY A 65 -0.41 -7.88 13.59
CA GLY A 65 0.97 -7.40 13.39
C GLY A 65 1.97 -7.80 14.48
N GLU A 66 1.51 -8.46 15.55
CA GLU A 66 2.34 -8.84 16.71
C GLU A 66 2.77 -10.32 16.69
N GLN A 67 2.87 -10.95 15.50
CA GLN A 67 3.40 -12.30 15.35
C GLN A 67 4.72 -12.32 14.59
#